data_AF-S7XT78-F1
#
_entry.id   AF-S7XT78-F1
#
_cell.length_a   1.000
_cell.length_b   1.000
_cell.length_c   1.000
_cell.angle_alpha   90.00
_cell.angle_beta   90.00
_cell.angle_gamma   90.00
#
_symmetry.space_group_name_H-M   'P 1'
#
loop_
_entity.id
_entity.type
_entity.pdbx_description
1 polymer ?
#
loop_
_entity_poly.entity_id
_entity_poly.type
_entity_poly.pdbx_seq_one_letter_code
_entity_poly.pdbx_strand_id
1 'polypeptide(L)'
;MHLPMRRQTMTPSRRSSVRPSILNPSIKNTDEPKRRDVKIVRDKEYQSQCYEKVYSFLNEKGYDGNLNNKTLLSPSVKDFQNIFKFIVEFINPNYEYGRIEEDVLTIIKAIKYPYINEITRSQLIAITPHTWPVILSMLAWLVDFIQTV
;
A
#
# COMPACT_ATOMS: atom_id res chain seq x y z
N MET A 1 -76.69 3.76 17.41
CA MET A 1 -75.60 2.94 16.83
C MET A 1 -74.31 3.36 17.53
N HIS A 2 -73.68 2.42 18.23
CA HIS A 2 -72.67 2.64 19.27
C HIS A 2 -71.25 2.93 18.73
N LEU A 3 -70.61 3.91 19.39
CA LEU A 3 -69.20 4.34 19.55
C LEU A 3 -68.03 3.71 18.72
N PRO A 4 -67.00 4.52 18.35
CA PRO A 4 -65.76 4.06 17.72
C PRO A 4 -64.74 3.50 18.73
N MET A 5 -64.12 2.35 18.40
CA MET A 5 -63.03 1.74 19.17
C MET A 5 -61.65 2.29 18.78
N ARG A 6 -60.94 2.75 19.80
CA ARG A 6 -59.58 3.33 19.78
C ARG A 6 -58.54 2.20 19.67
N ARG A 7 -57.74 2.14 18.60
CA ARG A 7 -56.62 1.19 18.50
C ARG A 7 -55.44 1.68 19.34
N GLN A 8 -55.05 0.91 20.36
CA GLN A 8 -53.84 1.12 21.15
C GLN A 8 -52.63 0.51 20.41
N THR A 9 -51.55 1.29 20.28
CA THR A 9 -50.25 0.84 19.79
C THR A 9 -49.54 -0.02 20.85
N MET A 10 -49.19 -1.25 20.49
CA MET A 10 -48.32 -2.13 21.27
C MET A 10 -46.87 -1.91 20.86
N THR A 11 -46.08 -1.24 21.71
CA THR A 11 -44.61 -1.25 21.62
C THR A 11 -44.07 -2.44 22.39
N PRO A 12 -43.27 -3.36 21.81
CA PRO A 12 -42.67 -4.44 22.58
C PRO A 12 -41.51 -3.92 23.44
N SER A 13 -41.56 -4.33 24.70
CA SER A 13 -40.62 -4.00 25.77
C SER A 13 -39.23 -4.61 25.52
N ARG A 14 -38.18 -3.81 25.73
CA ARG A 14 -36.76 -4.23 25.64
C ARG A 14 -36.46 -5.31 26.68
N ARG A 15 -36.23 -6.54 26.25
CA ARG A 15 -35.66 -7.60 27.09
C ARG A 15 -34.14 -7.50 27.03
N SER A 16 -33.52 -7.07 28.14
CA SER A 16 -32.06 -7.04 28.30
C SER A 16 -31.54 -8.48 28.38
N SER A 17 -30.76 -8.91 27.38
CA SER A 17 -30.11 -10.22 27.37
C SER A 17 -28.69 -10.06 27.87
N VAL A 18 -28.46 -10.46 29.12
CA VAL A 18 -27.13 -10.61 29.70
C VAL A 18 -26.50 -11.86 29.07
N ARG A 19 -25.62 -11.67 28.09
CA ARG A 19 -24.76 -12.75 27.59
C ARG A 19 -23.58 -12.91 28.56
N PRO A 20 -23.29 -14.12 29.10
CA PRO A 20 -22.06 -14.36 29.82
C PRO A 20 -20.88 -14.32 28.84
N SER A 21 -19.89 -13.49 29.12
CA SER A 21 -18.62 -13.45 28.40
C SER A 21 -17.83 -14.72 28.70
N ILE A 22 -17.86 -15.68 27.78
CA ILE A 22 -16.86 -16.76 27.74
C ILE A 22 -15.55 -16.11 27.31
N LEU A 23 -14.62 -16.02 28.26
CA LEU A 23 -13.22 -15.71 28.03
C LEU A 23 -12.62 -16.81 27.14
N ASN A 24 -12.49 -16.54 25.85
CA ASN A 24 -11.55 -17.28 25.01
C ASN A 24 -10.19 -16.58 25.09
N PRO A 25 -9.15 -17.21 25.67
CA PRO A 25 -7.78 -16.79 25.42
C PRO A 25 -7.43 -17.23 23.99
N SER A 26 -7.66 -16.34 23.02
CA SER A 26 -7.19 -16.55 21.66
C SER A 26 -5.68 -16.33 21.64
N ILE A 27 -4.93 -17.42 21.81
CA ILE A 27 -3.53 -17.49 21.40
C ILE A 27 -3.53 -17.27 19.89
N LYS A 28 -3.27 -16.04 19.46
CA LYS A 28 -3.00 -15.70 18.06
C LYS A 28 -1.49 -15.56 17.89
N ASN A 29 -0.81 -16.69 17.82
CA ASN A 29 0.43 -16.77 17.06
C ASN A 29 0.01 -17.01 15.61
N THR A 30 -0.41 -15.94 14.96
CA THR A 30 -0.43 -15.89 13.50
C THR A 30 0.58 -14.81 13.19
N ASP A 31 1.66 -15.16 12.49
CA ASP A 31 2.46 -14.23 11.71
C ASP A 31 1.53 -13.54 10.70
N GLU A 32 0.70 -12.62 11.18
CA GLU A 32 -0.07 -11.77 10.32
C GLU A 32 0.94 -10.89 9.58
N PRO A 33 0.91 -10.88 8.24
CA PRO A 33 1.77 -10.01 7.46
C PRO A 33 1.52 -8.59 7.96
N LYS A 34 2.59 -7.97 8.47
CA LYS A 34 2.58 -6.64 9.09
C LYS A 34 1.99 -5.66 8.08
N ARG A 35 0.68 -5.39 8.13
CA ARG A 35 0.08 -4.39 7.24
C ARG A 35 0.63 -3.03 7.64
N ARG A 36 1.00 -2.18 6.69
CA ARG A 36 1.33 -0.81 7.09
C ARG A 36 0.08 -0.21 7.69
N ASP A 37 0.26 0.55 8.76
CA ASP A 37 -0.80 1.43 9.22
C ASP A 37 -1.20 2.32 8.03
N VAL A 38 -2.41 2.10 7.51
CA VAL A 38 -2.99 2.82 6.37
C VAL A 38 -2.95 4.35 6.60
N LYS A 39 -2.85 4.76 7.87
CA LYS A 39 -2.65 6.14 8.28
C LYS A 39 -1.29 6.72 7.88
N ILE A 40 -0.21 5.94 7.99
CA ILE A 40 1.16 6.40 7.67
C ILE A 40 1.30 6.63 6.16
N VAL A 41 0.77 5.73 5.34
CA VAL A 41 0.85 5.86 3.86
C VAL A 41 -0.01 7.02 3.34
N ARG A 42 -1.05 7.44 4.08
CA ARG A 42 -1.89 8.60 3.74
C ARG A 42 -1.35 9.92 4.29
N ASP A 43 -0.35 9.87 5.15
CA ASP A 43 0.25 11.07 5.73
C ASP A 43 1.06 11.82 4.66
N LYS A 44 0.79 13.12 4.50
CA LYS A 44 1.43 13.95 3.48
C LYS A 44 2.91 14.14 3.74
N GLU A 45 3.30 14.23 5.00
CA GLU A 45 4.69 14.40 5.40
C GLU A 45 5.49 13.13 5.09
N TYR A 46 4.92 11.96 5.39
CA TYR A 46 5.51 10.68 5.00
C TYR A 46 5.66 10.54 3.47
N GLN A 47 4.61 10.89 2.71
CA GLN A 47 4.69 10.88 1.24
C GLN A 47 5.77 11.82 0.72
N SER A 48 5.89 13.03 1.30
CA SER A 48 6.93 13.99 0.95
C SER A 48 8.32 13.44 1.24
N GLN A 49 8.52 12.78 2.37
CA GLN A 49 9.80 12.14 2.70
C GLN A 49 10.14 11.01 1.72
N CYS A 50 9.18 10.15 1.39
CA CYS A 50 9.39 9.09 0.38
C CYS A 50 9.71 9.68 -0.99
N TYR A 51 9.02 10.76 -1.38
CA TYR A 51 9.31 11.50 -2.61
C TYR A 51 10.75 11.99 -2.64
N GLU A 52 11.17 12.74 -1.62
CA GLU A 52 12.50 13.34 -1.55
C GLU A 52 13.59 12.27 -1.58
N LYS A 53 13.41 11.17 -0.85
CA LYS A 53 14.34 10.03 -0.87
C LYS A 53 14.52 9.45 -2.27
N VAL A 54 13.42 9.12 -2.94
CA VAL A 54 13.47 8.53 -4.29
C VAL A 54 14.05 9.53 -5.29
N TYR A 55 13.60 10.79 -5.23
CA TYR A 55 14.08 11.84 -6.11
C TYR A 55 15.59 12.08 -5.95
N SER A 56 16.06 12.24 -4.70
CA SER A 56 17.47 12.44 -4.41
C SER A 56 18.33 11.28 -4.89
N PHE A 57 17.88 10.03 -4.69
CA PHE A 57 18.60 8.86 -5.16
C PHE A 57 18.68 8.81 -6.70
N LEU A 58 17.57 9.04 -7.40
CA LEU A 58 17.55 9.03 -8.86
C LEU A 58 18.45 10.14 -9.43
N ASN A 59 18.44 11.33 -8.82
CA ASN A 59 19.28 12.45 -9.23
C ASN A 59 20.76 12.19 -8.96
N GLU A 60 21.11 11.64 -7.79
CA GLU A 60 22.50 11.32 -7.42
C GLU A 60 23.10 10.21 -8.30
N LYS A 61 22.30 9.20 -8.66
CA LYS A 61 22.73 8.09 -9.52
C LYS A 61 22.69 8.42 -11.01
N GLY A 62 22.27 9.62 -11.39
CA GLY A 62 22.30 10.08 -12.79
C GLY A 62 21.24 9.42 -13.67
N TYR A 63 20.02 9.22 -13.15
CA TYR A 63 18.93 8.69 -13.96
C TYR A 63 18.58 9.61 -15.14
N ASP A 64 18.69 9.09 -16.35
CA ASP A 64 18.56 9.83 -17.62
C ASP A 64 17.10 10.11 -18.03
N GLY A 65 16.12 9.57 -17.28
CA GLY A 65 14.70 9.78 -17.58
C GLY A 65 14.18 11.16 -17.16
N ASN A 66 12.94 11.47 -17.55
CA ASN A 66 12.28 12.75 -17.26
C ASN A 66 11.93 12.89 -15.77
N LEU A 67 12.92 13.23 -14.92
CA LEU A 67 12.74 13.61 -13.51
C LEU A 67 12.27 15.05 -13.40
N ASN A 68 11.07 15.35 -13.90
CA ASN A 68 10.43 16.59 -13.54
C ASN A 68 9.82 16.42 -12.13
N ASN A 69 9.85 17.46 -11.30
CA ASN A 69 9.25 17.43 -9.95
C ASN A 69 7.75 17.05 -9.98
N LYS A 70 7.10 17.25 -11.13
CA LYS A 70 5.71 16.84 -11.38
C LYS A 70 5.54 15.36 -11.72
N THR A 71 6.57 14.72 -12.30
CA THR A 71 6.51 13.32 -12.74
C THR A 71 6.38 12.39 -11.54
N LEU A 72 7.15 12.58 -10.47
CA LEU A 72 7.02 11.76 -9.26
C LEU A 72 5.76 12.07 -8.44
N LEU A 73 5.07 13.19 -8.69
CA LEU A 73 3.79 13.51 -8.05
C LEU A 73 2.61 12.82 -8.76
N SER A 74 2.71 12.61 -10.06
CA SER A 74 1.68 11.95 -10.87
C SER A 74 2.32 11.22 -12.05
N PRO A 75 2.98 10.08 -11.80
CA PRO A 75 3.72 9.37 -12.85
C PRO A 75 2.77 8.62 -13.76
N SER A 76 3.17 8.48 -15.02
CA SER A 76 2.58 7.48 -15.89
C SER A 76 3.08 6.09 -15.51
N VAL A 77 2.38 5.05 -16.00
CA VAL A 77 2.83 3.66 -15.87
C VAL A 77 4.25 3.50 -16.44
N LYS A 78 4.56 4.18 -17.54
CA LYS A 78 5.88 4.14 -18.18
C LYS A 78 6.96 4.77 -17.31
N ASP A 79 6.66 5.89 -16.66
CA ASP A 79 7.60 6.54 -15.74
C ASP A 79 7.92 5.63 -14.56
N PHE A 80 6.89 5.03 -13.96
CA PHE A 80 7.07 4.04 -12.90
C PHE A 80 7.95 2.88 -13.36
N GLN A 81 7.68 2.29 -14.53
CA GLN A 81 8.44 1.16 -15.05
C GLN A 81 9.93 1.52 -15.25
N ASN A 82 10.21 2.69 -15.80
CA ASN A 82 11.59 3.15 -16.01
C ASN A 82 12.31 3.41 -14.68
N ILE A 83 11.65 4.08 -13.73
CA ILE A 83 12.18 4.33 -12.38
C ILE A 83 12.47 3.01 -11.67
N PHE A 84 11.54 2.06 -11.71
CA PHE A 84 11.70 0.76 -11.07
C PHE A 84 12.88 -0.03 -11.67
N LYS A 85 12.97 -0.12 -13.00
CA LYS A 85 14.07 -0.80 -13.68
C LYS A 85 15.43 -0.24 -13.27
N PHE A 86 15.55 1.09 -13.25
CA PHE A 86 16.78 1.75 -12.86
C PHE A 86 17.17 1.44 -11.42
N ILE A 87 16.23 1.48 -10.47
CA ILE A 87 16.50 1.14 -9.06
C ILE A 87 16.93 -0.34 -8.94
N VAL A 88 16.25 -1.25 -9.65
CA VAL A 88 16.56 -2.68 -9.59
C VAL A 88 17.89 -3.02 -10.25
N GLU A 89 18.36 -2.24 -11.21
CA GLU A 89 19.67 -2.45 -11.84
C GLU A 89 20.82 -2.41 -10.82
N PHE A 90 20.68 -1.63 -9.73
CA PHE A 90 21.63 -1.62 -8.61
C PHE A 90 21.55 -2.86 -7.72
N ILE A 91 20.42 -3.57 -7.74
CA ILE A 91 20.22 -4.81 -6.98
C ILE A 91 20.66 -6.02 -7.82
N ASN A 92 20.29 -6.04 -9.11
CA ASN A 92 20.57 -7.10 -10.05
C ASN A 92 20.87 -6.52 -11.45
N PRO A 93 22.14 -6.24 -11.78
CA PRO A 93 22.53 -5.57 -13.02
C PRO A 93 22.34 -6.39 -14.31
N ASN A 94 21.86 -7.63 -14.22
CA ASN A 94 21.60 -8.52 -15.37
C ASN A 94 20.19 -9.13 -15.34
N TYR A 95 19.24 -8.46 -14.67
CA TYR A 95 17.87 -8.97 -14.64
C TYR A 95 17.19 -8.79 -16.00
N GLU A 96 16.80 -9.89 -16.63
CA GLU A 96 16.02 -9.86 -17.86
C GLU A 96 14.54 -9.67 -17.53
N TYR A 97 14.00 -8.50 -17.86
CA TYR A 97 12.60 -8.16 -17.59
C TYR A 97 11.67 -8.78 -18.64
N GLY A 98 10.67 -9.53 -18.18
CA GLY A 98 9.56 -10.00 -18.99
C GLY A 98 8.39 -9.03 -18.89
N ARG A 99 7.48 -9.31 -17.95
CA ARG A 99 6.33 -8.44 -17.64
C ARG A 99 6.61 -7.71 -16.34
N ILE A 100 6.76 -6.38 -16.42
CA ILE A 100 7.19 -5.55 -15.30
C ILE A 100 6.30 -5.75 -14.07
N GLU A 101 4.99 -5.88 -14.23
CA GLU A 101 4.10 -6.09 -13.08
C GLU A 101 4.32 -7.43 -12.36
N GLU A 102 4.79 -8.47 -13.06
CA GLU A 102 5.12 -9.77 -12.46
C GLU A 102 6.55 -9.77 -11.91
N ASP A 103 7.47 -9.12 -12.62
CA ASP A 103 8.86 -8.94 -12.18
C ASP A 103 8.93 -8.14 -10.88
N VAL A 104 8.17 -7.05 -10.78
CA VAL A 104 8.09 -6.24 -9.55
C VAL A 104 7.71 -7.10 -8.36
N LEU A 105 6.65 -7.92 -8.47
CA LEU A 105 6.20 -8.79 -7.38
C LEU A 105 7.24 -9.87 -7.04
N THR A 106 7.95 -10.38 -8.04
CA THR A 106 8.99 -11.39 -7.86
C THR A 106 10.21 -10.81 -7.13
N ILE A 107 10.66 -9.63 -7.54
CA ILE A 107 11.81 -8.93 -6.96
C ILE A 107 11.53 -8.52 -5.51
N ILE A 108 10.38 -7.89 -5.24
CA ILE A 108 10.04 -7.48 -3.87
C ILE A 108 9.86 -8.69 -2.95
N LYS A 109 9.44 -9.85 -3.48
CA LYS A 109 9.40 -11.11 -2.73
C LYS A 109 10.79 -11.64 -2.41
N ALA A 110 11.71 -11.58 -3.36
CA ALA A 110 13.08 -12.08 -3.19
C ALA A 110 13.85 -11.30 -2.11
N ILE A 111 13.69 -9.98 -2.08
CA ILE A 111 14.29 -9.08 -1.07
C ILE A 111 13.48 -9.05 0.25
N LYS A 112 12.48 -9.92 0.39
CA LYS A 112 11.63 -10.06 1.59
C LYS A 112 10.95 -8.77 2.01
N TYR A 113 10.42 -8.02 1.03
CA TYR A 113 9.68 -6.80 1.30
C TYR A 113 8.49 -7.07 2.26
N PRO A 114 8.45 -6.42 3.43
CA PRO A 114 7.48 -6.76 4.49
C PRO A 114 6.03 -6.51 4.10
N TYR A 115 5.78 -5.64 3.12
CA TYR A 115 4.44 -5.19 2.73
C TYR A 115 4.00 -5.70 1.35
N ILE A 116 4.53 -6.85 0.92
CA ILE A 116 4.23 -7.44 -0.40
C ILE A 116 2.72 -7.60 -0.67
N ASN A 117 1.94 -7.92 0.37
CA ASN A 117 0.49 -8.15 0.23
C ASN A 117 -0.32 -6.87 -0.03
N GLU A 118 0.28 -5.68 0.15
CA GLU A 118 -0.37 -4.40 -0.16
C GLU A 118 -0.28 -4.06 -1.66
N ILE A 119 0.71 -4.63 -2.34
CA ILE A 119 0.96 -4.40 -3.77
C ILE A 119 0.27 -5.50 -4.56
N THR A 120 -0.63 -5.11 -5.46
CA THR A 120 -1.29 -6.05 -6.37
C THR A 120 -0.96 -5.74 -7.82
N ARG A 121 -1.00 -6.78 -8.66
CA ARG A 121 -0.73 -6.65 -10.11
C ARG A 121 -1.52 -5.51 -10.76
N SER A 122 -2.80 -5.38 -10.42
CA SER A 122 -3.67 -4.33 -10.99
C SER A 122 -3.17 -2.92 -10.68
N GLN A 123 -2.58 -2.69 -9.49
CA GLN A 123 -2.02 -1.39 -9.13
C GLN A 123 -0.76 -1.05 -9.95
N LEU A 124 -0.01 -2.07 -10.36
CA LEU A 124 1.20 -1.93 -11.18
C LEU A 124 0.89 -1.73 -12.66
N ILE A 125 -0.21 -2.33 -13.14
CA ILE A 125 -0.72 -2.12 -14.51
C ILE A 125 -1.35 -0.73 -14.64
N ALA A 126 -2.06 -0.26 -13.61
CA ALA A 126 -2.74 1.03 -13.59
C ALA A 126 -2.28 1.86 -12.39
N ILE A 127 -1.27 2.70 -12.61
CA ILE A 127 -0.81 3.66 -11.61
C ILE A 127 -1.85 4.76 -11.49
N THR A 128 -2.62 4.75 -10.39
CA THR A 128 -3.62 5.76 -10.06
C THR A 128 -3.11 6.66 -8.95
N PRO A 129 -3.64 7.89 -8.80
CA PRO A 129 -3.25 8.79 -7.70
C PRO A 129 -3.46 8.17 -6.30
N HIS A 130 -4.40 7.24 -6.16
CA HIS A 130 -4.65 6.54 -4.90
C HIS A 130 -3.67 5.39 -4.63
N THR A 131 -3.15 4.74 -5.67
CA THR A 131 -2.20 3.63 -5.55
C THR A 131 -0.76 4.12 -5.52
N TRP A 132 -0.48 5.28 -6.12
CA TRP A 132 0.86 5.85 -6.19
C TRP A 132 1.54 6.02 -4.82
N PRO A 133 0.89 6.51 -3.74
CA PRO A 133 1.55 6.60 -2.42
C PRO A 133 2.06 5.26 -1.90
N VAL A 134 1.34 4.17 -2.17
CA VAL A 134 1.73 2.81 -1.76
C VAL A 134 2.95 2.35 -2.56
N ILE A 135 2.96 2.62 -3.87
CA ILE A 135 4.06 2.27 -4.78
C ILE A 135 5.29 3.13 -4.49
N LEU A 136 5.12 4.44 -4.27
CA LEU A 136 6.20 5.36 -3.89
C LEU A 136 6.86 4.92 -2.58
N SER A 137 6.05 4.48 -1.61
CA SER A 137 6.58 3.93 -0.36
C SER A 137 7.40 2.66 -0.58
N MET A 138 7.01 1.81 -1.54
CA MET A 138 7.79 0.64 -1.94
C MET A 138 9.10 1.06 -2.61
N LEU A 139 9.08 2.03 -3.53
CA LEU A 139 10.29 2.57 -4.18
C LEU A 139 11.26 3.18 -3.15
N ALA A 140 10.75 3.97 -2.20
CA ALA A 140 11.56 4.56 -1.14
C ALA A 140 12.23 3.48 -0.28
N TRP A 141 11.51 2.40 0.02
CA TRP A 141 12.07 1.26 0.74
C TRP A 141 13.16 0.54 -0.07
N LEU A 142 12.99 0.39 -1.39
CA LEU A 142 14.04 -0.17 -2.26
C LEU A 142 15.30 0.68 -2.24
N VAL A 143 15.15 2.01 -2.26
CA VAL A 143 16.28 2.94 -2.14
C VAL A 143 17.00 2.77 -0.79
N ASP A 144 16.26 2.72 0.32
CA ASP A 144 16.84 2.47 1.64
C ASP A 144 17.58 1.11 1.68
N PHE A 145 17.01 0.08 1.03
CA PHE A 145 17.63 -1.23 0.91
C PHE A 145 18.97 -1.17 0.15
N ILE A 146 19.03 -0.47 -0.98
CA ILE A 146 20.26 -0.29 -1.79
C ILE A 146 21.31 0.53 -1.03
N GLN A 147 20.92 1.54 -0.26
CA GLN A 147 21.86 2.36 0.52
C GLN A 147 22.39 1.63 1.76
N THR A 148 21.67 0.63 2.25
CA THR A 148 22.05 -0.13 3.45
C THR A 148 23.00 -1.29 3.14
N VAL A 149 22.96 -1.84 1.91
CA VAL A 149 23.84 -2.93 1.44
C VAL A 149 25.18 -2.41 0.94
#